data_AF-A0A6M3J628-F1
#
_entry.id   AF-A0A6M3J628-F1
#
_cell.length_a   1.000
_cell.length_b   1.000
_cell.length_c   1.000
_cell.angle_alpha   90.00
_cell.angle_beta   90.00
_cell.angle_gamma   90.00
#
_symmetry.space_group_name_H-M   'P 1'
#
loop_
_entity.id
_entity.type
_entity.pdbx_description
1 polymer ?
#
loop_
_entity_poly.entity_id
_entity_poly.type
_entity_poly.pdbx_seq_one_letter_code
_entity_poly.pdbx_strand_id
1 'polypeptide(L)'
;MNEYVLFEDLKRYLGIDSTETDDDTLLSLLCEAASRIWDGWTARRFYPRSETRYYDHPERDSSILLLDDDLLEVTTLTTENTGTTIGSTDRLLRCGRSWNMMPYDRVELKSDGTTTTFSFSGTPQKANALTGIWGYHEDWANAWVDSQDTTENDPLAAAGTSITVNDADGANLYGTTPRFKVGQLLKIESEYLYVSAKSETTNALTVVRGVNGTTAAAHDQNTAIYIYQPMHQIVQAVKRLAGYLYKQKDSQVFDVTAFPEAGVMEIPQGLPRDVKLLIPMYRKSTVR
;
A
#
# COMPACT_ATOMS: atom_id res chain seq x y z
N MET A 1 1.82 -9.38 -5.93
CA MET A 1 1.25 -8.96 -4.62
C MET A 1 1.37 -7.45 -4.43
N ASN A 2 0.49 -6.84 -3.64
CA ASN A 2 0.39 -5.37 -3.42
C ASN A 2 0.05 -4.59 -4.70
N GLU A 3 -0.87 -5.12 -5.49
CA GLU A 3 -1.46 -4.48 -6.65
C GLU A 3 -2.37 -3.33 -6.20
N TYR A 4 -2.34 -2.20 -6.90
CA TYR A 4 -3.21 -1.06 -6.59
C TYR A 4 -4.60 -1.17 -7.22
N VAL A 5 -4.71 -2.02 -8.24
CA VAL A 5 -5.95 -2.37 -8.90
C VAL A 5 -6.03 -3.88 -8.97
N LEU A 6 -7.20 -4.43 -8.72
CA LEU A 6 -7.44 -5.87 -8.74
C LEU A 6 -7.89 -6.29 -10.14
N PHE A 7 -7.54 -7.50 -10.55
CA PHE A 7 -7.90 -7.98 -11.89
C PHE A 7 -9.42 -8.01 -12.10
N GLU A 8 -10.21 -8.35 -11.06
CA GLU A 8 -11.68 -8.32 -11.12
C GLU A 8 -12.21 -6.90 -11.47
N ASP A 9 -11.61 -5.86 -10.90
CA ASP A 9 -11.97 -4.46 -11.21
C ASP A 9 -11.50 -4.05 -12.60
N LEU A 10 -10.36 -4.60 -13.07
CA LEU A 10 -9.87 -4.39 -14.42
C LEU A 10 -10.77 -5.07 -15.47
N LYS A 11 -11.28 -6.28 -15.21
CA LYS A 11 -12.26 -6.96 -16.08
C LYS A 11 -13.49 -6.12 -16.28
N ARG A 12 -14.06 -5.63 -15.18
CA ARG A 12 -15.22 -4.73 -15.22
C ARG A 12 -14.92 -3.45 -16.01
N TYR A 13 -13.72 -2.89 -15.85
CA TYR A 13 -13.29 -1.72 -16.61
C TYR A 13 -13.13 -1.98 -18.11
N LEU A 14 -12.66 -3.18 -18.49
CA LEU A 14 -12.49 -3.58 -19.89
C LEU A 14 -13.77 -4.09 -20.54
N GLY A 15 -14.84 -4.32 -19.76
CA GLY A 15 -16.08 -4.93 -20.23
C GLY A 15 -15.98 -6.43 -20.48
N ILE A 16 -15.02 -7.11 -19.84
CA ILE A 16 -14.89 -8.57 -19.86
C ILE A 16 -15.89 -9.14 -18.85
N ASP A 17 -16.60 -10.20 -19.24
CA ASP A 17 -17.57 -10.88 -18.37
C ASP A 17 -16.88 -11.45 -17.12
N SER A 18 -17.55 -11.37 -15.97
CA SER A 18 -17.01 -11.88 -14.70
C SER A 18 -16.86 -13.40 -14.66
N THR A 19 -17.54 -14.13 -15.54
CA THR A 19 -17.48 -15.59 -15.64
C THR A 19 -16.42 -16.11 -16.61
N GLU A 20 -15.89 -15.23 -17.46
CA GLU A 20 -14.69 -15.54 -18.24
C GLU A 20 -13.52 -15.68 -17.27
N THR A 21 -12.56 -16.58 -17.51
CA THR A 21 -11.41 -16.82 -16.60
C THR A 21 -10.09 -17.08 -17.31
N ASP A 22 -10.08 -17.16 -18.65
CA ASP A 22 -8.90 -17.53 -19.43
C ASP A 22 -7.78 -16.49 -19.25
N ASP A 23 -8.14 -15.21 -19.18
CA ASP A 23 -7.20 -14.11 -19.05
C ASP A 23 -6.93 -13.65 -17.59
N ASP A 24 -7.49 -14.30 -16.56
CA ASP A 24 -7.36 -13.84 -15.16
C ASP A 24 -5.91 -13.74 -14.69
N THR A 25 -5.11 -14.77 -15.02
CA THR A 25 -3.69 -14.80 -14.65
C THR A 25 -2.93 -13.66 -15.34
N LEU A 26 -3.22 -13.41 -16.62
CA LEU A 26 -2.61 -12.33 -17.38
C LEU A 26 -3.00 -10.96 -16.82
N LEU A 27 -4.28 -10.75 -16.56
CA LEU A 27 -4.79 -9.50 -15.99
C LEU A 27 -4.18 -9.22 -14.61
N SER A 28 -4.05 -10.24 -13.76
CA SER A 28 -3.37 -10.11 -12.46
C SER A 28 -1.91 -9.68 -12.63
N LEU A 29 -1.16 -10.32 -13.53
CA LEU A 29 0.23 -9.96 -13.82
C LEU A 29 0.36 -8.52 -14.34
N LEU A 30 -0.57 -8.08 -15.20
CA LEU A 30 -0.57 -6.72 -15.73
C LEU A 30 -0.92 -5.67 -14.67
N CYS A 31 -1.82 -5.99 -13.73
CA CYS A 31 -2.12 -5.13 -12.59
C CYS A 31 -0.89 -4.96 -11.68
N GLU A 32 -0.16 -6.04 -11.41
CA GLU A 32 1.10 -5.99 -10.66
C GLU A 32 2.15 -5.17 -11.41
N ALA A 33 2.38 -5.45 -12.69
CA ALA A 33 3.34 -4.74 -13.52
C ALA A 33 3.03 -3.23 -13.57
N ALA A 34 1.76 -2.86 -13.82
CA ALA A 34 1.33 -1.47 -13.84
C ALA A 34 1.58 -0.77 -12.49
N SER A 35 1.34 -1.46 -11.38
CA SER A 35 1.60 -0.94 -10.03
C SER A 35 3.10 -0.68 -9.81
N ARG A 36 3.98 -1.60 -10.22
CA ARG A 36 5.44 -1.44 -10.08
C ARG A 36 6.02 -0.38 -11.01
N ILE A 37 5.48 -0.26 -12.22
CA ILE A 37 5.83 0.82 -13.14
C ILE A 37 5.48 2.20 -12.54
N TRP A 38 4.29 2.30 -11.94
CA TRP A 38 3.85 3.51 -11.24
C TRP A 38 4.77 3.88 -10.06
N ASP A 39 5.15 2.88 -9.24
CA ASP A 39 6.13 3.06 -8.16
C ASP A 39 7.46 3.61 -8.69
N GLY A 40 7.95 3.07 -9.81
CA GLY A 40 9.19 3.50 -10.43
C GLY A 40 9.17 4.97 -10.90
N TRP A 41 8.05 5.43 -11.46
CA TRP A 41 7.92 6.83 -11.92
C TRP A 41 7.73 7.83 -10.78
N THR A 42 7.00 7.44 -9.74
CA THR A 42 6.75 8.30 -8.57
C THR A 42 7.87 8.25 -7.54
N ALA A 43 8.70 7.21 -7.57
CA ALA A 43 9.68 6.89 -6.52
C ALA A 43 9.05 6.81 -5.12
N ARG A 44 7.81 6.32 -5.06
CA ARG A 44 7.03 6.08 -3.84
C ARG A 44 6.41 4.69 -3.89
N ARG A 45 5.90 4.21 -2.75
CA ARG A 45 5.09 2.99 -2.66
C ARG A 45 3.76 3.31 -2.00
N PHE A 46 2.65 2.88 -2.57
CA PHE A 46 1.28 3.19 -2.13
C PHE A 46 0.63 2.00 -1.42
N TYR A 47 1.43 1.22 -0.69
CA TYR A 47 0.97 0.15 0.17
C TYR A 47 1.77 0.18 1.47
N PRO A 48 1.16 -0.18 2.61
CA PRO A 48 1.79 -0.08 3.91
C PRO A 48 2.79 -1.22 4.12
N ARG A 49 3.94 -0.88 4.71
CA ARG A 49 5.00 -1.81 5.10
C ARG A 49 5.42 -1.56 6.53
N SER A 50 5.41 -2.59 7.35
CA SER A 50 5.98 -2.55 8.70
C SER A 50 7.49 -2.79 8.60
N GLU A 51 8.30 -1.75 8.80
CA GLU A 51 9.76 -1.84 8.69
C GLU A 51 10.43 -1.08 9.86
N THR A 52 11.57 -1.60 10.31
CA THR A 52 12.50 -0.86 11.18
C THR A 52 13.57 -0.23 10.31
N ARG A 53 13.68 1.10 10.36
CA ARG A 53 14.74 1.86 9.68
C ARG A 53 15.70 2.45 10.68
N TYR A 54 16.97 2.49 10.28
CA TYR A 54 18.06 2.99 11.12
C TYR A 54 18.61 4.26 10.50
N TYR A 55 18.85 5.24 11.35
CA TYR A 55 19.38 6.54 10.98
C TYR A 55 20.58 6.86 11.85
N ASP A 56 21.56 7.51 11.23
CA ASP A 56 22.69 8.06 11.94
C ASP A 56 22.25 9.23 12.83
N HIS A 57 23.13 9.65 13.74
CA HIS A 57 22.92 10.86 14.52
C HIS A 57 22.83 12.10 13.60
N PRO A 58 21.79 12.94 13.73
CA PRO A 58 21.62 14.11 12.87
C PRO A 58 22.66 15.20 13.17
N GLU A 59 23.51 15.51 12.18
CA GLU A 59 24.66 16.42 12.36
C GLU A 59 24.29 17.91 12.43
N ARG A 60 23.25 18.34 11.69
CA ARG A 60 22.92 19.77 11.54
C ARG A 60 22.01 20.28 12.64
N ASP A 61 21.03 19.48 13.04
CA ASP A 61 20.05 19.81 14.06
C ASP A 61 19.70 18.53 14.82
N SER A 62 20.19 18.42 16.05
CA SER A 62 20.03 17.20 16.84
C SER A 62 18.58 16.95 17.28
N SER A 63 17.67 17.91 17.11
CA SER A 63 16.25 17.74 17.43
C SER A 63 15.42 17.16 16.28
N ILE A 64 15.97 17.10 15.05
CA ILE A 64 15.23 16.70 13.84
C ILE A 64 15.89 15.49 13.18
N LEU A 65 15.12 14.43 13.00
CA LEU A 65 15.49 13.27 12.22
C LEU A 65 14.80 13.31 10.85
N LEU A 66 15.59 13.44 9.78
CA LEU A 66 15.08 13.38 8.41
C LEU A 66 14.94 11.92 7.97
N LEU A 67 13.78 11.58 7.39
CA LEU A 67 13.48 10.22 6.98
C LEU A 67 13.80 10.02 5.49
N ASP A 68 14.23 8.82 5.17
CA ASP A 68 14.58 8.39 3.81
C ASP A 68 13.36 7.91 3.01
N ASP A 69 12.23 7.68 3.67
CA ASP A 69 10.96 7.23 3.08
C ASP A 69 9.74 7.84 3.75
N ASP A 70 8.59 7.66 3.11
CA ASP A 70 7.31 8.19 3.58
C ASP A 70 6.82 7.40 4.79
N LEU A 71 6.65 8.08 5.91
CA LEU A 71 6.18 7.50 7.16
C LEU A 71 4.68 7.78 7.34
N LEU A 72 3.90 6.73 7.54
CA LEU A 72 2.46 6.80 7.82
C LEU A 72 2.19 6.80 9.32
N GLU A 73 2.90 5.95 10.05
CA GLU A 73 2.69 5.75 11.47
C GLU A 73 3.98 5.28 12.15
N VAL A 74 4.16 5.66 13.41
CA VAL A 74 5.32 5.22 14.20
C VAL A 74 4.86 4.28 15.29
N THR A 75 5.45 3.09 15.30
CA THR A 75 5.24 2.06 16.32
C THR A 75 6.22 2.26 17.47
N THR A 76 7.51 2.34 17.17
CA THR A 76 8.56 2.61 18.17
C THR A 76 9.64 3.51 17.57
N LEU A 77 10.17 4.40 18.41
CA LEU A 77 11.33 5.23 18.08
C LEU A 77 12.31 5.14 19.23
N THR A 78 13.56 4.81 18.94
CA THR A 78 14.64 4.78 19.92
C THR A 78 15.82 5.61 19.46
N THR A 79 16.54 6.18 20.41
CA THR A 79 17.81 6.89 20.22
C THR A 79 18.89 6.24 21.08
N GLU A 80 20.12 6.78 21.07
CA GLU A 80 21.24 6.25 21.86
C GLU A 80 21.53 4.77 21.57
N ASN A 81 21.43 4.38 20.29
CA ASN A 81 21.68 3.01 19.85
C ASN A 81 20.78 1.99 20.58
N THR A 82 19.49 2.32 20.66
CA THR A 82 18.41 1.61 21.39
C THR A 82 18.38 1.80 22.91
N GLY A 83 19.25 2.66 23.46
CA GLY A 83 19.30 2.93 24.90
C GLY A 83 18.09 3.68 25.46
N THR A 84 17.46 4.54 24.65
CA THR A 84 16.33 5.38 25.09
C THR A 84 15.18 5.29 24.10
N THR A 85 13.98 4.97 24.61
CA THR A 85 12.73 5.02 23.81
C THR A 85 12.13 6.42 23.87
N ILE A 86 11.83 6.98 22.70
CA ILE A 86 11.19 8.29 22.56
C ILE A 86 9.68 8.08 22.49
N GLY A 87 8.98 8.54 23.53
CA GLY A 87 7.53 8.44 23.63
C GLY A 87 6.78 9.26 22.57
N SER A 88 5.53 8.90 22.28
CA SER A 88 4.66 9.66 21.36
C SER A 88 4.42 11.09 21.83
N THR A 89 4.48 11.36 23.13
CA THR A 89 4.32 12.70 23.71
C THR A 89 5.56 13.58 23.55
N ASP A 90 6.74 13.01 23.34
CA ASP A 90 8.02 13.75 23.25
C ASP A 90 8.43 14.05 21.80
N ARG A 91 7.63 13.60 20.82
CA ARG A 91 7.91 13.77 19.39
C ARG A 91 6.76 14.39 18.64
N LEU A 92 7.09 15.02 17.53
CA LEU A 92 6.20 15.62 16.56
C LEU A 92 6.52 15.05 15.19
N LEU A 93 5.49 14.73 14.41
CA LEU A 93 5.62 14.26 13.03
C LEU A 93 5.21 15.39 12.09
N ARG A 94 5.95 15.58 10.99
CA ARG A 94 5.59 16.59 9.99
C ARG A 94 6.08 16.22 8.60
N CYS A 95 5.50 16.88 7.61
CA CYS A 95 5.90 16.84 6.20
C CYS A 95 6.33 18.25 5.77
N GLY A 96 7.63 18.44 5.49
CA GLY A 96 8.17 19.77 5.22
C GLY A 96 7.88 20.73 6.39
N ARG A 97 7.10 21.80 6.15
CA ARG A 97 6.68 22.76 7.18
C ARG A 97 5.29 22.48 7.76
N SER A 98 4.59 21.47 7.28
CA SER A 98 3.21 21.17 7.65
C SER A 98 3.12 20.06 8.69
N TRP A 99 2.40 20.33 9.78
CA TRP A 99 2.13 19.37 10.86
C TRP A 99 0.92 18.47 10.57
N ASN A 100 0.07 18.87 9.64
CA ASN A 100 -1.23 18.24 9.38
C ASN A 100 -1.26 17.50 8.03
N MET A 101 -0.10 17.29 7.42
CA MET A 101 0.04 16.59 6.16
C MET A 101 0.78 15.28 6.36
N MET A 102 0.15 14.21 5.90
CA MET A 102 0.74 12.88 5.79
C MET A 102 1.00 12.55 4.31
N PRO A 103 1.95 11.65 4.00
CA PRO A 103 2.88 11.02 4.93
C PRO A 103 3.94 11.99 5.46
N TYR A 104 4.57 11.62 6.58
CA TYR A 104 5.58 12.40 7.27
C TYR A 104 6.98 12.14 6.69
N ASP A 105 7.80 13.18 6.60
CA ASP A 105 9.17 13.12 6.06
C ASP A 105 10.25 13.33 7.14
N ARG A 106 9.83 13.65 8.37
CA ARG A 106 10.74 13.88 9.51
C ARG A 106 10.04 13.69 10.85
N VAL A 107 10.85 13.40 11.85
CA VAL A 107 10.47 13.42 13.26
C VAL A 107 11.21 14.56 13.95
N GLU A 108 10.50 15.38 14.70
CA GLU A 108 11.08 16.46 15.51
C GLU A 108 10.80 16.21 16.98
N LEU A 109 11.81 16.33 17.82
CA LEU A 109 11.65 16.21 19.26
C LEU A 109 11.12 17.51 19.85
N LYS A 110 10.21 17.39 20.81
CA LYS A 110 9.67 18.56 21.49
C LYS A 110 10.75 19.22 22.33
N SER A 111 10.81 20.54 22.30
CA SER A 111 11.75 21.31 23.12
C SER A 111 11.46 21.23 24.62
N ASP A 112 10.24 20.86 25.01
CA ASP A 112 9.79 20.64 26.38
C ASP A 112 9.59 19.14 26.72
N GLY A 113 10.01 18.23 25.84
CA GLY A 113 9.91 16.79 26.06
C GLY A 113 10.96 16.25 27.04
N THR A 114 10.79 14.99 27.45
CA THR A 114 11.77 14.28 28.29
C THR A 114 13.10 14.09 27.55
N THR A 115 13.02 13.82 26.25
CA THR A 115 14.15 13.76 25.32
C THR A 115 13.97 14.86 24.28
N THR A 116 14.88 15.84 24.29
CA THR A 116 14.81 17.03 23.42
C THR A 116 15.79 16.96 22.24
N THR A 117 16.71 16.00 22.25
CA THR A 117 17.71 15.78 21.20
C THR A 117 17.92 14.29 20.94
N PHE A 118 18.08 13.92 19.68
CA PHE A 118 18.60 12.63 19.26
C PHE A 118 20.07 12.54 19.65
N SER A 119 20.40 11.56 20.48
CA SER A 119 21.75 11.33 21.02
C SER A 119 22.28 9.97 20.55
N PHE A 120 23.57 9.71 20.80
CA PHE A 120 24.18 8.42 20.48
C PHE A 120 25.01 7.91 21.65
N SER A 121 25.14 6.58 21.74
CA SER A 121 25.98 5.91 22.74
C SER A 121 27.04 5.08 22.02
N GLY A 122 28.30 5.49 22.16
CA GLY A 122 29.45 4.82 21.54
C GLY A 122 29.64 5.14 20.06
N THR A 123 28.59 5.05 19.23
CA THR A 123 28.70 5.25 17.77
C THR A 123 27.55 6.11 17.22
N PRO A 124 27.85 7.17 16.44
CA PRO A 124 26.80 7.97 15.80
C PRO A 124 26.11 7.22 14.66
N GLN A 125 26.69 6.12 14.15
CA GLN A 125 26.09 5.31 13.10
C GLN A 125 24.91 4.50 13.64
N LYS A 126 23.78 4.51 12.92
CA LYS A 126 22.54 3.82 13.30
C LYS A 126 22.10 4.11 14.75
N ALA A 127 22.40 5.32 15.24
CA ALA A 127 22.08 5.75 16.59
C ALA A 127 20.58 5.78 16.87
N ASN A 128 19.78 5.98 15.82
CA ASN A 128 18.33 6.09 15.91
C ASN A 128 17.67 4.94 15.15
N ALA A 129 16.70 4.27 15.76
CA ALA A 129 15.92 3.21 15.14
C ALA A 129 14.44 3.57 15.20
N LEU A 130 13.77 3.51 14.06
CA LEU A 130 12.37 3.85 13.89
C LEU A 130 11.64 2.66 13.28
N THR A 131 10.83 1.98 14.09
CA THR A 131 9.85 1.01 13.60
C THR A 131 8.53 1.71 13.36
N GLY A 132 7.98 1.54 12.17
CA GLY A 132 6.73 2.17 11.80
C GLY A 132 6.13 1.56 10.55
N ILE A 133 5.00 2.14 10.15
CA ILE A 133 4.35 1.84 8.88
C ILE A 133 4.84 2.85 7.85
N TRP A 134 5.45 2.33 6.78
CA TRP A 134 6.05 3.09 5.69
C TRP A 134 5.23 2.91 4.41
N GLY A 135 5.08 3.99 3.66
CA GLY A 135 4.30 4.04 2.43
C GLY A 135 3.67 5.41 2.24
N TYR A 136 2.95 5.57 1.14
CA TYR A 136 2.28 6.81 0.79
C TYR A 136 0.77 6.64 0.79
N HIS A 137 0.10 7.44 1.61
CA HIS A 137 -1.34 7.61 1.63
C HIS A 137 -1.66 8.96 2.25
N GLU A 138 -2.41 9.81 1.56
CA GLU A 138 -2.73 11.17 2.04
C GLU A 138 -3.81 11.18 3.14
N ASP A 139 -4.57 10.08 3.28
CA ASP A 139 -5.63 9.92 4.28
C ASP A 139 -5.50 8.56 5.01
N TRP A 140 -4.35 8.32 5.63
CA TRP A 140 -4.00 7.05 6.30
C TRP A 140 -5.04 6.60 7.34
N ALA A 141 -5.65 7.56 8.04
CA ALA A 141 -6.69 7.29 9.05
C ALA A 141 -7.90 6.52 8.46
N ASN A 142 -8.22 6.73 7.18
CA ASN A 142 -9.32 6.07 6.49
C ASN A 142 -8.85 5.04 5.44
N ALA A 143 -7.56 4.69 5.42
CA ALA A 143 -7.00 3.76 4.43
C ALA A 143 -7.44 2.30 4.64
N TRP A 144 -7.97 1.98 5.83
CA TRP A 144 -8.48 0.66 6.19
C TRP A 144 -10.01 0.71 6.27
N VAL A 145 -10.66 0.05 5.34
CA VAL A 145 -12.12 -0.03 5.29
C VAL A 145 -12.57 -1.27 6.04
N ASP A 146 -13.56 -1.12 6.92
CA ASP A 146 -14.20 -2.24 7.59
C ASP A 146 -14.87 -3.16 6.54
N SER A 147 -14.51 -4.44 6.57
CA SER A 147 -15.13 -5.43 5.67
C SER A 147 -16.59 -5.72 6.04
N GLN A 148 -17.02 -5.37 7.27
CA GLN A 148 -18.27 -5.83 7.89
C GLN A 148 -18.32 -7.35 8.09
N ASP A 149 -17.15 -7.98 8.21
CA ASP A 149 -17.01 -9.40 8.49
C ASP A 149 -15.87 -9.64 9.49
N THR A 150 -15.87 -10.84 10.05
CA THR A 150 -14.95 -11.30 11.07
C THR A 150 -14.34 -12.63 10.67
N THR A 151 -13.23 -13.00 11.32
CA THR A 151 -12.78 -14.40 11.24
C THR A 151 -13.70 -15.28 12.07
N GLU A 152 -14.24 -16.32 11.42
CA GLU A 152 -15.07 -17.35 12.05
C GLU A 152 -14.26 -18.56 12.51
N ASN A 153 -12.93 -18.50 12.37
CA ASN A 153 -12.04 -19.52 12.91
C ASN A 153 -11.92 -19.35 14.43
N ASP A 154 -11.97 -20.47 15.16
CA ASP A 154 -11.84 -20.49 16.62
C ASP A 154 -10.69 -21.41 17.07
N PRO A 155 -9.46 -20.88 17.24
CA PRO A 155 -8.97 -19.61 16.71
C PRO A 155 -8.46 -19.74 15.26
N LEU A 156 -8.24 -18.62 14.58
CA LEU A 156 -7.35 -18.59 13.42
C LEU A 156 -5.91 -18.77 13.90
N ALA A 157 -5.35 -19.97 13.77
CA ALA A 157 -3.97 -20.23 14.18
C ALA A 157 -2.95 -19.39 13.39
N ALA A 158 -1.78 -19.11 13.98
CA ALA A 158 -0.72 -18.33 13.32
C ALA A 158 -0.21 -18.96 12.00
N ALA A 159 -0.25 -20.29 11.89
CA ALA A 159 0.08 -21.00 10.66
C ALA A 159 -1.14 -21.26 9.75
N GLY A 160 -2.35 -20.87 10.19
CA GLY A 160 -3.58 -21.03 9.42
C GLY A 160 -3.60 -20.12 8.21
N THR A 161 -3.79 -20.69 7.03
CA THR A 161 -3.83 -19.97 5.74
C THR A 161 -5.22 -19.95 5.11
N SER A 162 -6.22 -20.52 5.78
CA SER A 162 -7.62 -20.46 5.38
C SER A 162 -8.40 -19.72 6.45
N ILE A 163 -9.05 -18.64 6.05
CA ILE A 163 -9.93 -17.84 6.91
C ILE A 163 -11.36 -18.14 6.52
N THR A 164 -12.15 -18.64 7.47
CA THR A 164 -13.60 -18.73 7.31
C THR A 164 -14.19 -17.37 7.66
N VAL A 165 -15.05 -16.86 6.79
CA VAL A 165 -15.79 -15.60 6.96
C VAL A 165 -17.29 -15.88 6.90
N ASN A 166 -18.13 -14.94 7.32
CA ASN A 166 -19.58 -15.16 7.25
C ASN A 166 -20.10 -15.11 5.81
N ASP A 167 -19.62 -14.14 5.02
CA ASP A 167 -20.11 -13.89 3.67
C ASP A 167 -18.99 -13.31 2.80
N ALA A 168 -18.46 -14.14 1.89
CA ALA A 168 -17.31 -13.77 1.09
C ALA A 168 -17.65 -12.77 -0.04
N ASP A 169 -18.86 -12.85 -0.60
CA ASP A 169 -19.34 -12.06 -1.74
C ASP A 169 -20.33 -10.94 -1.38
N GLY A 170 -20.66 -10.81 -0.09
CA GLY A 170 -21.46 -9.74 0.47
C GLY A 170 -20.90 -8.33 0.23
N ALA A 171 -21.49 -7.33 0.89
CA ALA A 171 -21.05 -5.96 0.76
C ALA A 171 -20.08 -5.56 1.89
N ASN A 172 -19.09 -4.73 1.58
CA ASN A 172 -18.31 -4.02 2.60
C ASN A 172 -19.03 -2.78 3.13
N LEU A 173 -18.39 -2.00 4.01
CA LEU A 173 -18.94 -0.76 4.59
C LEU A 173 -19.52 0.23 3.57
N TYR A 174 -18.96 0.28 2.36
CA TYR A 174 -19.40 1.19 1.30
C TYR A 174 -20.38 0.57 0.29
N GLY A 175 -20.91 -0.62 0.58
CA GLY A 175 -21.83 -1.30 -0.32
C GLY A 175 -21.14 -1.94 -1.53
N THR A 176 -19.80 -2.04 -1.55
CA THR A 176 -19.07 -2.61 -2.68
C THR A 176 -19.12 -4.13 -2.62
N THR A 177 -19.51 -4.75 -3.74
CA THR A 177 -19.53 -6.20 -3.92
C THR A 177 -18.62 -6.65 -5.08
N PRO A 178 -18.04 -7.86 -5.01
CA PRO A 178 -17.96 -8.71 -3.82
C PRO A 178 -17.07 -8.11 -2.73
N ARG A 179 -17.36 -8.39 -1.44
CA ARG A 179 -16.64 -7.87 -0.26
C ARG A 179 -15.17 -8.20 -0.33
N PHE A 180 -14.86 -9.48 -0.52
CA PHE A 180 -13.50 -9.95 -0.68
C PHE A 180 -13.19 -10.31 -2.14
N LYS A 181 -11.99 -9.93 -2.57
CA LYS A 181 -11.47 -10.14 -3.91
C LYS A 181 -10.05 -10.67 -3.84
N VAL A 182 -9.67 -11.50 -4.80
CA VAL A 182 -8.29 -12.00 -4.87
C VAL A 182 -7.34 -10.84 -5.20
N GLY A 183 -6.19 -10.79 -4.54
CA GLY A 183 -5.22 -9.71 -4.64
C GLY A 183 -5.36 -8.63 -3.56
N GLN A 184 -6.42 -8.64 -2.76
CA GLN A 184 -6.60 -7.68 -1.68
C GLN A 184 -5.55 -7.84 -0.57
N LEU A 185 -5.14 -6.70 -0.01
CA LEU A 185 -4.42 -6.64 1.25
C LEU A 185 -5.44 -6.43 2.39
N LEU A 186 -5.45 -7.36 3.34
CA LEU A 186 -6.29 -7.33 4.53
C LEU A 186 -5.46 -6.99 5.77
N LYS A 187 -6.14 -6.54 6.81
CA LYS A 187 -5.59 -6.36 8.15
C LYS A 187 -6.51 -7.01 9.19
N ILE A 188 -5.91 -7.79 10.07
CA ILE A 188 -6.54 -8.30 11.30
C ILE A 188 -5.64 -7.86 12.44
N GLU A 189 -6.16 -7.01 13.33
CA GLU A 189 -5.37 -6.33 14.36
C GLU A 189 -4.13 -5.61 13.78
N SER A 190 -2.93 -6.10 14.08
CA SER A 190 -1.64 -5.57 13.60
C SER A 190 -1.01 -6.43 12.49
N GLU A 191 -1.65 -7.51 12.06
CA GLU A 191 -1.16 -8.37 10.98
C GLU A 191 -1.72 -7.93 9.62
N TYR A 192 -0.88 -7.98 8.59
CA TYR A 192 -1.31 -7.84 7.20
C TYR A 192 -1.33 -9.19 6.48
N LEU A 193 -2.38 -9.42 5.69
CA LEU A 193 -2.63 -10.68 4.98
C LEU A 193 -2.92 -10.39 3.51
N TYR A 194 -2.45 -11.24 2.60
CA TYR A 194 -2.74 -11.13 1.16
C TYR A 194 -3.69 -12.24 0.72
N VAL A 195 -4.82 -11.89 0.09
CA VAL A 195 -5.80 -12.87 -0.42
C VAL A 195 -5.28 -13.49 -1.72
N SER A 196 -4.93 -14.77 -1.68
CA SER A 196 -4.45 -15.52 -2.84
C SER A 196 -5.54 -16.30 -3.55
N ALA A 197 -6.61 -16.68 -2.85
CA ALA A 197 -7.82 -17.27 -3.44
C ALA A 197 -9.04 -16.99 -2.56
N LYS A 198 -10.23 -17.14 -3.12
CA LYS A 198 -11.51 -17.09 -2.39
C LYS A 198 -12.45 -18.20 -2.88
N SER A 199 -13.36 -18.62 -2.02
CA SER A 199 -14.45 -19.53 -2.33
C SER A 199 -15.74 -18.95 -1.75
N GLU A 200 -16.65 -18.54 -2.64
CA GLU A 200 -17.96 -17.99 -2.30
C GLU A 200 -18.90 -19.10 -1.80
N THR A 201 -18.74 -20.34 -2.29
CA THR A 201 -19.53 -21.49 -1.85
C THR A 201 -19.27 -21.89 -0.40
N THR A 202 -18.01 -21.76 0.05
CA THR A 202 -17.61 -22.17 1.40
C THR A 202 -17.33 -20.98 2.32
N ASN A 203 -17.55 -19.75 1.85
CA ASN A 203 -17.17 -18.50 2.53
C ASN A 203 -15.76 -18.59 3.14
N ALA A 204 -14.78 -18.92 2.31
CA ALA A 204 -13.41 -19.13 2.73
C ALA A 204 -12.44 -18.30 1.89
N LEU A 205 -11.49 -17.65 2.55
CA LEU A 205 -10.37 -16.95 1.95
C LEU A 205 -9.10 -17.78 2.14
N THR A 206 -8.33 -17.99 1.08
CA THR A 206 -6.96 -18.48 1.18
C THR A 206 -6.04 -17.28 1.20
N VAL A 207 -5.15 -17.21 2.19
CA VAL A 207 -4.30 -16.05 2.44
C VAL A 207 -2.83 -16.43 2.60
N VAL A 208 -1.97 -15.48 2.24
CA VAL A 208 -0.57 -15.44 2.69
C VAL A 208 -0.53 -14.56 3.94
N ARG A 209 -0.04 -15.12 5.06
CA ARG A 209 0.03 -14.50 6.38
C ARG A 209 1.29 -13.65 6.56
N GLY A 210 1.26 -12.69 7.47
CA GLY A 210 2.44 -11.89 7.87
C GLY A 210 3.12 -11.16 6.71
N VAL A 211 2.35 -10.60 5.77
CA VAL A 211 2.94 -9.91 4.61
C VAL A 211 3.41 -8.50 4.98
N ASN A 212 4.18 -7.87 4.08
CA ASN A 212 4.66 -6.49 4.20
C ASN A 212 5.40 -6.18 5.52
N GLY A 213 6.14 -7.16 6.05
CA GLY A 213 6.96 -7.02 7.25
C GLY A 213 6.20 -7.17 8.58
N THR A 214 4.92 -7.54 8.53
CA THR A 214 4.18 -7.97 9.73
C THR A 214 4.52 -9.43 10.06
N THR A 215 4.07 -9.93 11.21
CA THR A 215 4.29 -11.33 11.63
C THR A 215 2.94 -12.02 11.79
N ALA A 216 2.87 -13.28 11.34
CA ALA A 216 1.65 -14.07 11.47
C ALA A 216 1.33 -14.35 12.94
N ALA A 217 0.11 -14.02 13.38
CA ALA A 217 -0.35 -14.17 14.75
C ALA A 217 -1.58 -15.09 14.83
N ALA A 218 -1.85 -15.63 16.02
CA ALA A 218 -3.15 -16.26 16.26
C ALA A 218 -4.19 -15.15 16.49
N HIS A 219 -5.40 -15.31 15.96
CA HIS A 219 -6.51 -14.40 16.17
C HIS A 219 -7.71 -15.17 16.69
N ASP A 220 -8.40 -14.58 17.67
CA ASP A 220 -9.62 -15.16 18.24
C ASP A 220 -10.78 -15.06 17.24
N GLN A 221 -11.78 -15.92 17.39
CA GLN A 221 -13.02 -15.81 16.62
C GLN A 221 -13.67 -14.44 16.83
N ASN A 222 -14.39 -13.94 15.83
CA ASN A 222 -15.05 -12.63 15.80
C ASN A 222 -14.07 -11.45 15.74
N THR A 223 -12.78 -11.68 15.45
CA THR A 223 -11.84 -10.59 15.20
C THR A 223 -12.14 -9.94 13.85
N ALA A 224 -12.32 -8.62 13.84
CA ALA A 224 -12.69 -7.84 12.67
C ALA A 224 -11.62 -7.87 11.57
N ILE A 225 -12.08 -7.95 10.32
CA ILE A 225 -11.23 -7.93 9.13
C ILE A 225 -11.38 -6.56 8.44
N TYR A 226 -10.25 -5.92 8.16
CA TYR A 226 -10.22 -4.65 7.41
C TYR A 226 -9.58 -4.86 6.04
N ILE A 227 -10.01 -4.09 5.04
CA ILE A 227 -9.53 -4.11 3.66
C ILE A 227 -8.74 -2.83 3.39
N TYR A 228 -7.50 -2.97 2.91
CA TYR A 228 -6.72 -1.81 2.49
C TYR A 228 -7.31 -1.18 1.22
N GLN A 229 -7.45 0.14 1.22
CA GLN A 229 -7.81 0.93 0.05
C GLN A 229 -6.65 1.83 -0.36
N PRO A 230 -6.01 1.58 -1.52
CA PRO A 230 -5.12 2.57 -2.11
C PRO A 230 -5.91 3.83 -2.49
N MET A 231 -5.22 4.96 -2.58
CA MET A 231 -5.83 6.24 -2.96
C MET A 231 -6.55 6.14 -4.32
N HIS A 232 -7.78 6.62 -4.39
CA HIS A 232 -8.65 6.47 -5.58
C HIS A 232 -8.01 6.99 -6.87
N GLN A 233 -7.25 8.09 -6.80
CA GLN A 233 -6.57 8.65 -7.97
C GLN A 233 -5.47 7.70 -8.51
N ILE A 234 -4.77 7.02 -7.61
CA ILE A 234 -3.74 6.02 -7.95
C ILE A 234 -4.40 4.78 -8.54
N VAL A 235 -5.49 4.29 -7.92
CA VAL A 235 -6.27 3.16 -8.45
C VAL A 235 -6.72 3.46 -9.88
N GLN A 236 -7.26 4.65 -10.14
CA GLN A 236 -7.72 5.03 -11.47
C GLN A 236 -6.56 5.11 -12.49
N ALA A 237 -5.43 5.70 -12.10
CA ALA A 237 -4.26 5.82 -12.98
C ALA A 237 -3.69 4.45 -13.35
N VAL A 238 -3.52 3.58 -12.35
CA VAL A 238 -2.94 2.24 -12.52
C VAL A 238 -3.91 1.33 -13.27
N LYS A 239 -5.22 1.41 -13.01
CA LYS A 239 -6.25 0.70 -13.77
C LYS A 239 -6.21 1.07 -15.25
N ARG A 240 -6.06 2.36 -15.58
CA ARG A 240 -5.92 2.79 -16.97
C ARG A 240 -4.63 2.31 -17.61
N LEU A 241 -3.51 2.33 -16.87
CA LEU A 241 -2.23 1.79 -17.34
C LEU A 241 -2.33 0.27 -17.60
N ALA A 242 -2.89 -0.50 -16.67
CA ALA A 242 -3.07 -1.94 -16.82
C ALA A 242 -3.97 -2.28 -18.02
N GLY A 243 -5.07 -1.55 -18.20
CA GLY A 243 -5.93 -1.71 -19.37
C GLY A 243 -5.25 -1.33 -20.69
N TYR A 244 -4.37 -0.33 -20.68
CA TYR A 244 -3.53 0.00 -21.84
C TYR A 244 -2.55 -1.13 -22.17
N LEU A 245 -1.85 -1.67 -21.17
CA LEU A 245 -0.92 -2.79 -21.34
C LEU A 245 -1.63 -4.04 -21.85
N TYR A 246 -2.84 -4.31 -21.37
CA TYR A 246 -3.65 -5.43 -21.84
C TYR A 246 -4.00 -5.29 -23.32
N LYS A 247 -4.50 -4.12 -23.76
CA LYS A 247 -4.83 -3.88 -25.17
C LYS A 247 -3.61 -3.91 -26.10
N GLN A 248 -2.42 -3.61 -25.58
CA GLN A 248 -1.18 -3.66 -26.35
C GLN A 248 -0.84 -5.10 -26.81
N LYS A 249 -1.29 -6.13 -26.08
CA LYS A 249 -1.05 -7.54 -26.46
C LYS A 249 -1.65 -7.89 -27.83
N ASP A 250 -2.77 -7.28 -28.16
CA ASP A 250 -3.54 -7.53 -29.39
C ASP A 250 -3.20 -6.53 -30.51
N SER A 251 -2.29 -5.58 -30.25
CA SER A 251 -1.87 -4.59 -31.25
C SER A 251 -0.94 -5.22 -32.28
N GLN A 252 -1.41 -5.36 -33.52
CA GLN A 252 -0.61 -5.86 -34.65
C GLN A 252 0.45 -4.85 -35.14
N VAL A 253 0.30 -3.58 -34.75
CA VAL A 253 1.15 -2.46 -35.14
C VAL A 253 1.69 -1.83 -33.86
N PHE A 254 2.98 -2.01 -33.60
CA PHE A 254 3.67 -1.38 -32.46
C PHE A 254 4.22 0.02 -32.83
N ASP A 255 4.14 0.38 -34.11
CA ASP A 255 4.76 1.55 -34.74
C ASP A 255 3.93 1.97 -35.95
N VAL A 256 3.37 3.19 -36.04
CA VAL A 256 3.13 3.94 -37.29
C VAL A 256 2.47 5.31 -37.05
N THR A 257 3.03 6.30 -37.74
CA THR A 257 2.53 7.65 -38.08
C THR A 257 1.12 7.61 -38.72
N ALA A 258 0.21 8.43 -38.19
CA ALA A 258 -1.22 8.51 -38.53
C ALA A 258 -1.61 8.41 -40.02
N PHE A 259 -2.70 7.67 -40.30
CA PHE A 259 -3.51 7.77 -41.53
C PHE A 259 -5.02 7.78 -41.18
N PRO A 260 -5.69 8.95 -41.22
CA PRO A 260 -7.03 9.14 -40.65
C PRO A 260 -8.21 8.58 -41.46
N GLU A 261 -7.99 7.79 -42.53
CA GLU A 261 -9.06 7.41 -43.48
C GLU A 261 -9.68 6.02 -43.22
N ALA A 262 -9.13 5.20 -42.32
CA ALA A 262 -9.48 3.77 -42.23
C ALA A 262 -10.32 3.31 -41.03
N GLY A 263 -10.82 4.21 -40.17
CA GLY A 263 -11.68 3.80 -39.03
C GLY A 263 -11.02 2.85 -38.02
N VAL A 264 -9.69 2.77 -38.02
CA VAL A 264 -8.90 1.90 -37.14
C VAL A 264 -8.75 2.55 -35.77
N MET A 265 -8.94 1.76 -34.71
CA MET A 265 -8.74 2.17 -33.32
C MET A 265 -7.24 2.38 -33.05
N GLU A 266 -6.78 3.64 -33.04
CA GLU A 266 -5.38 4.00 -32.70
C GLU A 266 -5.11 3.78 -31.19
N ILE A 267 -4.07 3.02 -30.85
CA ILE A 267 -3.49 2.98 -29.50
C ILE A 267 -2.27 3.93 -29.51
N PRO A 268 -2.35 5.14 -28.92
CA PRO A 268 -1.28 6.12 -29.00
C PRO A 268 -0.01 5.64 -28.30
N GLN A 269 1.16 5.92 -28.89
CA GLN A 269 2.44 5.50 -28.34
C GLN A 269 2.78 6.19 -27.01
N GLY A 270 3.20 5.35 -26.05
CA GLY A 270 3.68 5.76 -24.75
C GLY A 270 2.61 5.78 -23.66
N LEU A 271 3.05 6.13 -22.45
CA LEU A 271 2.21 6.30 -21.27
C LEU A 271 0.92 7.11 -21.56
N PRO A 272 -0.27 6.64 -21.15
CA PRO A 272 -1.51 7.40 -21.29
C PRO A 272 -1.38 8.83 -20.75
N ARG A 273 -1.85 9.82 -21.50
CA ARG A 273 -1.61 11.24 -21.20
C ARG A 273 -2.08 11.65 -19.80
N ASP A 274 -3.24 11.18 -19.38
CA ASP A 274 -3.79 11.46 -18.05
C ASP A 274 -2.96 10.83 -16.93
N VAL A 275 -2.47 9.59 -17.13
CA VAL A 275 -1.51 8.95 -16.21
C VAL A 275 -0.23 9.79 -16.11
N LYS A 276 0.29 10.30 -17.24
CA LYS A 276 1.46 11.21 -17.24
C LYS A 276 1.22 12.49 -16.43
N LEU A 277 0.02 13.04 -16.48
CA LEU A 277 -0.32 14.28 -15.76
C LEU A 277 -0.42 14.08 -14.25
N LEU A 278 -0.71 12.87 -13.78
CA LEU A 278 -0.78 12.55 -12.34
C LEU A 278 0.59 12.28 -11.71
N ILE A 279 1.57 11.77 -12.48
CA ILE A 279 2.91 11.43 -11.95
C ILE A 279 3.57 12.59 -11.18
N PRO A 280 3.63 13.85 -11.70
CA PRO A 280 4.29 14.94 -11.01
C PRO A 280 3.71 15.26 -9.63
N MET A 281 2.42 15.03 -9.42
CA MET A 281 1.74 15.30 -8.15
C MET A 281 2.19 14.32 -7.05
N TYR A 282 2.44 13.07 -7.43
CA TYR A 282 2.81 12.00 -6.52
C TYR A 282 4.30 11.69 -6.50
N ARG A 283 5.10 12.34 -7.34
CA ARG A 283 6.53 12.12 -7.37
C ARG A 283 7.16 12.58 -6.06
N LYS A 284 8.02 11.76 -5.48
CA LYS A 284 8.80 12.14 -4.32
C LYS A 284 9.72 13.31 -4.67
N SER A 285 9.54 14.43 -4.00
CA SER A 285 10.47 15.55 -4.13
C SER A 285 11.79 15.12 -3.51
N THR A 286 12.86 15.11 -4.31
CA THR A 286 14.21 14.90 -3.79
C THR A 286 14.62 16.17 -3.06
N VAL A 287 14.21 16.30 -1.79
CA VAL A 287 14.76 17.31 -0.92
C VAL A 287 16.19 16.87 -0.62
N ARG A 288 17.16 17.54 -1.26
CA ARG A 288 18.59 17.48 -0.91
C ARG A 288 18.87 18.37 0.29
#